data_AF-A0A432XI70-F1
#
_entry.id   AF-A0A432XI70-F1
#
_cell.length_a   1.000
_cell.length_b   1.000
_cell.length_c   1.000
_cell.angle_alpha   90.00
_cell.angle_beta   90.00
_cell.angle_gamma   90.00
#
_symmetry.space_group_name_H-M   'P 1'
#
loop_
_entity.id
_entity.type
_entity.pdbx_description
1 polymer ?
#
loop_
_entity_poly.entity_id
_entity_poly.type
_entity_poly.pdbx_seq_one_letter_code
_entity_poly.pdbx_strand_id
1 'polypeptide(L)'
;MIYLLDANSFIQAKNFHYRMNVVPGFWTWLVQKHEKADIRSIDHVYSELTKETPTPDDLHNWSITNKHFFHDSKNTQTQQAYTEIANQVAQHSAYSQGEIARFLTGADPWLIAAARTIGAVIVTHEVMVPTNSTKADKQAHY
;
A
#
# COMPACT_ATOMS: atom_id res chain seq x y z
N MET A 1 -14.96 -6.06 8.34
CA MET A 1 -14.16 -6.32 7.12
C MET A 1 -13.08 -5.26 7.10
N ILE A 2 -11.82 -5.64 6.95
CA ILE A 2 -10.69 -4.71 7.02
C ILE A 2 -10.29 -4.32 5.59
N TYR A 3 -10.00 -3.04 5.36
CA TYR A 3 -9.54 -2.55 4.06
C TYR A 3 -8.15 -1.92 4.20
N LEU A 4 -7.20 -2.40 3.39
CA LEU A 4 -5.84 -1.85 3.34
C LEU A 4 -5.65 -1.02 2.07
N LEU A 5 -5.37 0.27 2.24
CA LEU A 5 -5.08 1.19 1.15
C LEU A 5 -3.58 1.18 0.80
N ASP A 6 -3.26 1.06 -0.49
CA ASP A 6 -1.89 1.24 -0.99
C ASP A 6 -1.53 2.73 -1.19
N ALA A 7 -0.24 3.03 -1.36
CA ALA A 7 0.23 4.40 -1.61
C ALA A 7 -0.41 5.01 -2.86
N ASN A 8 -0.55 4.22 -3.93
CA ASN A 8 -1.12 4.67 -5.19
C ASN A 8 -2.57 5.13 -5.06
N SER A 9 -3.38 4.50 -4.21
CA SER A 9 -4.76 4.93 -3.97
C SER A 9 -4.82 6.33 -3.35
N PHE A 10 -3.91 6.66 -2.43
CA PHE A 10 -3.82 8.02 -1.88
C PHE A 10 -3.34 9.03 -2.92
N ILE A 11 -2.31 8.67 -3.69
CA ILE A 11 -1.71 9.55 -4.70
C ILE A 11 -2.73 9.86 -5.81
N GLN A 12 -3.45 8.84 -6.30
CA GLN A 12 -4.48 9.02 -7.32
C GLN A 12 -5.69 9.80 -6.79
N ALA A 13 -6.13 9.51 -5.56
CA ALA A 13 -7.19 10.29 -4.91
C ALA A 13 -6.82 11.77 -4.87
N LYS A 14 -5.61 12.12 -4.40
CA LYS A 14 -5.13 13.51 -4.36
C LYS A 14 -5.06 14.14 -5.75
N ASN A 15 -4.52 13.45 -6.75
CA ASN A 15 -4.22 14.06 -8.05
C ASN A 15 -5.46 14.28 -8.93
N PHE A 16 -6.44 13.38 -8.85
CA PHE A 16 -7.58 13.35 -9.77
C PHE A 16 -8.89 13.76 -9.12
N HIS A 17 -9.49 12.87 -8.31
CA HIS A 17 -10.90 12.96 -7.93
C HIS A 17 -11.13 13.67 -6.59
N TYR A 18 -10.12 13.66 -5.71
CA TYR A 18 -10.23 14.09 -4.32
C TYR A 18 -9.05 14.98 -3.92
N ARG A 19 -8.76 16.01 -4.75
CA ARG A 19 -7.76 17.04 -4.42
C ARG A 19 -8.03 17.61 -3.03
N MET A 20 -7.02 17.62 -2.16
CA MET A 20 -7.20 17.86 -0.72
C MET A 20 -7.78 19.24 -0.40
N ASN A 21 -7.41 20.25 -1.20
CA ASN A 21 -7.92 21.62 -1.09
C ASN A 21 -9.30 21.84 -1.72
N VAL A 22 -9.76 20.95 -2.61
CA VAL A 22 -11.08 21.05 -3.28
C VAL A 22 -12.11 20.16 -2.58
N VAL A 23 -11.71 18.97 -2.14
CA VAL A 23 -12.58 17.96 -1.54
C VAL A 23 -12.03 17.51 -0.17
N PRO A 24 -11.87 18.42 0.81
CA PRO A 24 -11.31 18.08 2.12
C PRO A 24 -12.17 17.06 2.88
N GLY A 25 -13.49 17.05 2.64
CA GLY A 25 -14.42 16.12 3.27
C GLY A 25 -14.11 14.64 3.01
N PHE A 26 -13.52 14.30 1.85
CA PHE A 26 -13.07 12.93 1.57
C PHE A 26 -11.97 12.48 2.55
N TRP A 27 -11.00 13.35 2.81
CA TRP A 27 -9.86 13.05 3.67
C TRP A 27 -10.26 13.01 5.14
N THR A 28 -11.17 13.89 5.58
CA THR A 28 -11.78 13.81 6.91
C THR A 28 -12.60 12.53 7.07
N TRP A 29 -13.40 12.18 6.06
CA TRP A 29 -14.18 10.94 6.07
C TRP A 29 -13.30 9.70 6.17
N LEU A 30 -12.14 9.69 5.50
CA LEU A 30 -11.19 8.58 5.53
C LEU A 30 -10.71 8.31 6.97
N VAL A 31 -10.32 9.36 7.70
CA VAL A 31 -9.94 9.27 9.12
C VAL A 31 -11.12 8.83 9.99
N GLN A 32 -12.33 9.36 9.76
CA GLN A 32 -13.52 8.95 10.52
C GLN A 32 -13.90 7.48 10.29
N LYS A 33 -13.66 6.96 9.07
CA LYS A 33 -13.92 5.55 8.74
C LYS A 33 -12.85 4.63 9.26
N HIS A 34 -11.61 5.09 9.42
CA HIS A 34 -10.59 4.33 10.13
C HIS A 34 -11.05 3.95 11.54
N GLU A 35 -11.63 4.90 12.28
CA GLU A 35 -12.13 4.66 13.63
C GLU A 35 -13.35 3.72 13.70
N LYS A 36 -14.09 3.55 12.59
CA LYS A 36 -15.42 2.91 12.60
C LYS A 36 -15.59 1.70 11.70
N ALA A 37 -14.78 1.56 10.65
CA ALA A 37 -14.99 0.62 9.56
C ALA A 37 -13.70 -0.09 9.11
N ASP A 38 -12.66 -0.07 9.94
CA ASP A 38 -11.38 -0.76 9.74
C ASP A 38 -10.70 -0.45 8.38
N ILE A 39 -10.86 0.78 7.86
CA ILE A 39 -10.05 1.27 6.74
C ILE A 39 -8.72 1.75 7.29
N ARG A 40 -7.61 1.22 6.80
CA ARG A 40 -6.27 1.58 7.28
C ARG A 40 -5.22 1.38 6.21
N SER A 41 -3.98 1.74 6.51
CA SER A 41 -2.82 1.38 5.71
C SER A 41 -1.70 0.88 6.64
N ILE A 42 -0.51 0.64 6.11
CA ILE A 42 0.63 0.08 6.87
C ILE A 42 1.80 1.05 6.97
N ASP A 43 2.68 0.82 7.92
CA ASP A 43 3.89 1.60 8.16
C ASP A 43 4.80 1.73 6.93
N HIS A 44 4.86 0.72 6.06
CA HIS A 44 5.61 0.81 4.82
C HIS A 44 5.02 1.83 3.84
N VAL A 45 3.68 1.88 3.72
CA VAL A 45 3.00 2.90 2.90
C VAL A 45 3.19 4.28 3.51
N TYR A 46 3.14 4.40 4.84
CA TYR A 46 3.49 5.64 5.54
C TYR A 46 4.89 6.11 5.15
N SER A 47 5.90 5.24 5.22
CA SER A 47 7.28 5.58 4.85
C SER A 47 7.42 6.04 3.40
N GLU A 48 6.66 5.48 2.46
CA GLU A 48 6.63 5.94 1.08
C GLU A 48 6.02 7.34 0.94
N LEU A 49 4.88 7.59 1.59
CA LEU A 49 4.17 8.87 1.52
C LEU A 49 4.89 9.99 2.28
N THR A 50 5.62 9.65 3.34
CA THR A 50 6.38 10.61 4.17
C THR A 50 7.88 10.62 3.87
N LYS A 51 8.30 10.10 2.71
CA LYS A 51 9.70 10.16 2.29
C LYS A 51 10.17 11.62 2.24
N GLU A 52 11.34 11.90 2.80
CA GLU A 52 11.89 13.26 2.87
C GLU A 52 11.98 13.91 1.49
N THR A 53 11.48 15.14 1.38
CA THR A 53 11.45 15.92 0.15
C THR A 53 11.61 17.41 0.47
N PRO A 54 12.34 18.19 -0.36
CA PRO A 54 12.45 19.64 -0.19
C PRO A 54 11.12 20.39 -0.28
N THR A 55 10.13 19.79 -0.95
CA THR A 55 8.80 20.38 -1.17
C THR A 55 7.72 19.37 -0.80
N PRO A 56 7.42 19.20 0.50
CA PRO A 56 6.37 18.29 0.95
C PRO A 56 5.00 18.81 0.49
N ASP A 57 4.20 17.92 -0.07
CA ASP A 57 2.84 18.25 -0.51
C ASP A 57 1.78 17.98 0.59
N ASP A 58 0.53 18.29 0.28
CA ASP A 58 -0.59 18.13 1.22
C ASP A 58 -0.75 16.68 1.71
N LEU A 59 -0.46 15.68 0.87
CA LEU A 59 -0.60 14.27 1.24
C LEU A 59 0.54 13.83 2.14
N HIS A 60 1.76 14.31 1.90
CA HIS A 60 2.88 14.11 2.81
C HIS A 60 2.54 14.63 4.21
N ASN A 61 2.08 15.88 4.30
CA ASN A 61 1.72 16.50 5.57
C ASN A 61 0.52 15.80 6.24
N TRP A 62 -0.51 15.45 5.46
CA TRP A 62 -1.66 14.69 5.95
C TRP A 62 -1.24 13.33 6.52
N SER A 63 -0.31 12.64 5.86
CA SER A 63 0.17 11.33 6.31
C SER A 63 0.91 11.44 7.65
N ILE A 64 1.75 12.48 7.82
CA ILE A 64 2.43 12.77 9.10
C ILE A 64 1.41 13.05 10.21
N THR A 65 0.44 13.93 9.96
CA THR A 65 -0.60 14.28 10.95
C THR A 65 -1.46 13.08 11.33
N ASN A 66 -1.75 12.19 10.36
CA ASN A 66 -2.61 11.02 10.54
C ASN A 66 -1.82 9.73 10.67
N LYS A 67 -0.65 9.75 11.34
CA LYS A 67 0.19 8.55 11.54
C LYS A 67 -0.57 7.36 12.14
N HIS A 68 -1.57 7.60 12.98
CA HIS A 68 -2.41 6.56 13.57
C HIS A 68 -3.19 5.73 12.54
N PHE A 69 -3.42 6.27 11.33
CA PHE A 69 -4.06 5.57 10.22
C PHE A 69 -3.21 4.39 9.69
N PHE A 70 -1.90 4.40 9.96
CA PHE A 70 -0.92 3.46 9.45
C PHE A 70 -0.48 2.50 10.56
N HIS A 71 -0.82 1.22 10.40
CA HIS A 71 -0.51 0.18 11.39
C HIS A 71 0.86 -0.45 11.15
N ASP A 72 1.47 -0.91 12.24
CA ASP A 72 2.70 -1.69 12.17
C ASP A 72 2.44 -3.04 11.47
N SER A 73 3.19 -3.28 10.40
CA SER A 73 3.16 -4.54 9.65
C SER A 73 4.29 -5.50 10.04
N LYS A 74 5.10 -5.19 11.06
CA LYS A 74 6.28 -5.99 11.44
C LYS A 74 5.99 -7.05 12.51
N ASN A 75 4.74 -7.41 12.74
CA ASN A 75 4.43 -8.55 13.60
C ASN A 75 4.95 -9.87 12.99
N THR A 76 5.19 -10.88 13.83
CA THR A 76 5.80 -12.15 13.41
C THR A 76 5.04 -12.85 12.29
N GLN A 77 3.71 -12.81 12.32
CA GLN A 77 2.88 -13.47 11.29
C GLN A 77 3.04 -12.79 9.92
N THR A 78 3.06 -11.45 9.89
CA THR A 78 3.24 -10.70 8.66
C THR A 78 4.66 -10.86 8.10
N GLN A 79 5.68 -10.93 8.97
CA GLN A 79 7.06 -11.22 8.53
C GLN A 79 7.19 -12.62 7.90
N GLN A 80 6.51 -13.62 8.46
CA GLN A 80 6.47 -14.97 7.88
C GLN A 80 5.77 -14.97 6.52
N ALA A 81 4.59 -14.35 6.43
CA ALA A 81 3.87 -14.22 5.17
C ALA A 81 4.68 -13.46 4.10
N TYR A 82 5.37 -12.39 4.48
CA TYR A 82 6.29 -11.66 3.59
C TYR A 82 7.41 -12.57 3.07
N THR A 83 7.99 -13.39 3.94
CA THR A 83 9.06 -14.33 3.55
C THR A 83 8.55 -15.36 2.53
N GLU A 84 7.34 -15.88 2.71
CA GLU A 84 6.69 -16.78 1.74
C GLU A 84 6.51 -16.09 0.38
N ILE A 85 5.95 -14.87 0.37
CA ILE A 85 5.76 -14.06 -0.84
C ILE A 85 7.09 -13.78 -1.53
N ALA A 86 8.12 -13.38 -0.77
CA ALA A 86 9.44 -13.09 -1.30
C ALA A 86 10.07 -14.32 -1.97
N ASN A 87 9.97 -15.49 -1.35
CA ASN A 87 10.45 -16.75 -1.93
C ASN A 87 9.70 -17.12 -3.22
N GLN A 88 8.37 -16.96 -3.24
CA GLN A 88 7.56 -17.24 -4.43
C GLN A 88 7.93 -16.31 -5.60
N VAL A 89 8.02 -15.00 -5.34
CA VAL A 89 8.38 -14.00 -6.36
C VAL A 89 9.80 -14.23 -6.87
N ALA A 90 10.75 -14.57 -6.00
CA ALA A 90 12.13 -14.86 -6.38
C ALA A 90 12.28 -16.11 -7.27
N GLN A 91 11.37 -17.08 -7.12
CA GLN A 91 11.37 -18.33 -7.91
C GLN A 91 10.57 -18.22 -9.22
N HIS A 92 9.90 -17.09 -9.47
CA HIS A 92 9.04 -16.92 -10.62
C HIS A 92 9.86 -16.70 -11.90
N SER A 93 9.83 -17.66 -12.82
CA SER A 93 10.69 -17.71 -14.02
C SER A 93 10.46 -16.58 -15.03
N ALA A 94 9.30 -15.91 -14.97
CA ALA A 94 8.97 -14.81 -15.89
C ALA A 94 9.46 -13.43 -15.43
N TYR A 95 9.89 -13.27 -14.17
CA TYR A 95 10.27 -11.96 -13.64
C TYR A 95 11.77 -11.72 -13.77
N SER A 96 12.13 -10.52 -14.22
CA SER A 96 13.54 -10.12 -14.23
C SER A 96 14.04 -9.87 -12.81
N GLN A 97 15.34 -10.06 -12.56
CA GLN A 97 15.95 -9.75 -11.25
C GLN A 97 15.71 -8.30 -10.83
N GLY A 98 15.70 -7.36 -11.77
CA GLY A 98 15.42 -5.95 -11.49
C GLY A 98 13.98 -5.71 -11.01
N GLU A 99 12.99 -6.38 -11.62
CA GLU A 99 11.58 -6.26 -11.21
C GLU A 99 11.32 -6.97 -9.87
N ILE A 100 11.96 -8.12 -9.62
CA ILE A 100 11.92 -8.79 -8.31
C ILE A 100 12.46 -7.86 -7.23
N ALA A 101 13.66 -7.30 -7.43
CA ALA A 101 14.27 -6.38 -6.48
C ALA A 101 13.39 -5.15 -6.23
N ARG A 102 12.88 -4.52 -7.31
CA ARG A 102 11.97 -3.37 -7.22
C ARG A 102 10.74 -3.69 -6.38
N PHE A 103 10.07 -4.81 -6.65
CA PHE A 103 8.89 -5.23 -5.92
C PHE A 103 9.19 -5.48 -4.44
N LEU A 104 10.24 -6.24 -4.13
CA LEU A 104 10.61 -6.59 -2.76
C LEU A 104 11.07 -5.39 -1.92
N THR A 105 11.51 -4.30 -2.54
CA THR A 105 11.86 -3.05 -1.83
C THR A 105 10.68 -2.14 -1.53
N GLY A 106 9.53 -2.35 -2.16
CA GLY A 106 8.35 -1.50 -2.00
C GLY A 106 7.45 -1.89 -0.83
N ALA A 107 6.43 -1.08 -0.56
CA ALA A 107 5.41 -1.37 0.44
C ALA A 107 4.44 -2.50 0.02
N ASP A 108 4.34 -2.79 -1.27
CA ASP A 108 3.39 -3.75 -1.84
C ASP A 108 3.49 -5.18 -1.29
N PRO A 109 4.66 -5.85 -1.25
CA PRO A 109 4.77 -7.18 -0.67
C PRO A 109 4.38 -7.20 0.82
N TRP A 110 4.67 -6.12 1.55
CA TRP A 110 4.26 -5.98 2.95
C TRP A 110 2.76 -5.77 3.10
N LEU A 111 2.14 -5.04 2.18
CA LEU A 111 0.70 -4.82 2.12
C LEU A 111 -0.05 -6.15 1.86
N ILE A 112 0.46 -6.97 0.95
CA ILE A 112 -0.08 -8.31 0.66
C ILE A 112 0.08 -9.22 1.88
N ALA A 113 1.27 -9.25 2.47
CA ALA A 113 1.52 -10.03 3.68
C ALA A 113 0.58 -9.64 4.83
N ALA A 114 0.40 -8.34 5.08
CA ALA A 114 -0.48 -7.83 6.11
C ALA A 114 -1.96 -8.15 5.82
N ALA A 115 -2.38 -8.05 4.56
CA ALA A 115 -3.74 -8.40 4.16
C ALA A 115 -4.04 -9.89 4.42
N ARG A 116 -3.09 -10.77 4.06
CA ARG A 116 -3.22 -12.22 4.26
C ARG A 116 -3.33 -12.60 5.74
N THR A 117 -2.60 -11.93 6.63
CA THR A 117 -2.60 -12.27 8.07
C THR A 117 -3.84 -11.81 8.80
N ILE A 118 -4.42 -10.67 8.42
CA ILE A 118 -5.61 -10.10 9.09
C ILE A 118 -6.91 -10.33 8.31
N GLY A 119 -6.86 -11.01 7.16
CA GLY A 119 -8.02 -11.23 6.29
C GLY A 119 -8.58 -9.93 5.70
N ALA A 120 -7.71 -8.98 5.36
CA ALA A 120 -8.11 -7.70 4.77
C ALA A 120 -8.23 -7.76 3.25
N VAL A 121 -9.03 -6.84 2.71
CA VAL A 121 -9.12 -6.56 1.28
C VAL A 121 -8.17 -5.41 0.94
N ILE A 122 -7.31 -5.61 -0.05
CA ILE A 122 -6.44 -4.55 -0.56
C ILE A 122 -7.23 -3.67 -1.51
N VAL A 123 -7.15 -2.36 -1.31
CA VAL A 123 -7.71 -1.35 -2.20
C VAL A 123 -6.54 -0.71 -2.94
N THR A 124 -6.51 -0.93 -4.25
CA THR A 124 -5.49 -0.39 -5.17
C THR A 124 -6.15 0.13 -6.44
N HIS A 125 -5.50 1.10 -7.08
CA HIS A 125 -5.91 1.65 -8.38
C HIS A 125 -5.04 1.12 -9.53
N GLU A 126 -4.33 0.00 -9.35
CA GLU A 126 -3.57 -0.61 -10.44
C GLU A 126 -4.48 -1.38 -11.40
N VAL A 127 -4.19 -1.20 -12.69
CA VAL A 127 -4.80 -1.97 -13.78
C VAL A 127 -3.97 -3.24 -13.92
N MET A 128 -4.65 -4.39 -13.97
CA MET A 128 -4.05 -5.71 -14.16
C MET A 128 -2.98 -5.65 -15.26
N VAL A 129 -1.74 -6.01 -14.92
CA VAL A 129 -0.72 -6.16 -15.96
C VAL A 129 -1.12 -7.36 -16.84
N PRO A 130 -0.98 -7.26 -18.18
CA PRO A 130 -1.28 -8.37 -19.07
C PRO A 130 -0.52 -9.64 -18.64
N THR A 131 -1.08 -10.83 -18.86
CA THR A 131 -0.52 -12.14 -18.48
C THR A 131 0.90 -12.40 -18.99
N ASN A 132 1.38 -11.62 -19.96
CA ASN A 132 2.72 -11.71 -20.55
C ASN A 132 3.69 -10.63 -20.00
N SER A 133 3.32 -9.94 -18.92
CA SER A 133 4.13 -8.89 -18.31
C SER A 133 5.21 -9.47 -17.40
N THR A 134 6.40 -8.89 -17.45
CA THR A 134 7.54 -9.23 -16.58
C THR A 134 7.49 -8.52 -15.21
N LYS A 135 6.43 -7.76 -14.93
CA LYS A 135 6.22 -6.99 -13.70
C LYS A 135 5.46 -7.81 -12.66
N ALA A 136 5.92 -7.81 -11.42
CA ALA A 136 5.14 -8.32 -10.28
C ALA A 136 3.95 -7.38 -9.99
N ASP A 137 2.77 -7.97 -9.77
CA ASP A 137 1.47 -7.27 -9.57
C ASP A 137 0.88 -7.62 -8.20
N LYS A 138 0.19 -6.65 -7.59
CA LYS A 138 -0.53 -6.79 -6.31
C LYS A 138 -1.77 -7.68 -6.40
N GLN A 139 -2.30 -7.90 -7.61
CA GLN A 139 -3.46 -8.77 -7.85
C GLN A 139 -3.10 -10.22 -8.21
N ALA A 140 -1.81 -10.55 -8.36
CA ALA A 140 -1.41 -11.95 -8.48
C ALA A 140 -1.79 -12.66 -7.17
N HIS A 141 -2.68 -13.64 -7.27
CA HIS A 141 -3.12 -14.45 -6.14
C HIS A 141 -1.92 -15.26 -5.60
N TYR A 142 -1.24 -14.72 -4.58
CA TYR A 142 -0.16 -15.35 -3.82
C TYR A 142 -0.66 -15.99 -2.52
#